data_AF-A0A7Y0GCE3-F1
#
_entry.id   AF-A0A7Y0GCE3-F1
#
_cell.length_a   1.000
_cell.length_b   1.000
_cell.length_c   1.000
_cell.angle_alpha   90.00
_cell.angle_beta   90.00
_cell.angle_gamma   90.00
#
_symmetry.space_group_name_H-M   'P 1'
#
loop_
_entity.id
_entity.type
_entity.pdbx_description
1 polymer ?
#
loop_
_entity_poly.entity_id
_entity_poly.type
_entity_poly.pdbx_seq_one_letter_code
_entity_poly.pdbx_strand_id
1 'polypeptide(L)'
;MFGQADQFEPDAVASMFQRILTRSWPLIVTWGYDSDRYQPDAFGGGGFRIDADGIHWIETSHLNDNARFAPKLVLAMRDDEKGLLFWNKADGFGSLETADVFTEQQARDLPIALDQPEWTALPRGLRN
;
A
#
# COMPACT_ATOMS: atom_id res chain seq x y z
N MET A 1 -25.77 24.85 -25.17
CA MET A 1 -24.72 23.92 -25.64
C MET A 1 -23.77 23.75 -24.47
N PHE A 2 -23.99 22.73 -23.64
CA PHE A 2 -23.06 22.43 -22.54
C PHE A 2 -21.86 21.74 -23.16
N GLY A 3 -20.68 22.35 -23.05
CA GLY A 3 -19.45 21.76 -23.52
C GLY A 3 -19.27 20.42 -22.82
N GLN A 4 -19.15 19.35 -23.61
CA GLN A 4 -18.78 18.03 -23.14
C GLN A 4 -17.38 18.20 -22.54
N ALA A 5 -17.28 18.23 -21.21
CA ALA A 5 -15.99 18.24 -20.55
C ALA A 5 -15.23 17.00 -21.03
N ASP A 6 -13.96 17.17 -21.42
CA ASP A 6 -13.09 16.05 -21.79
C ASP A 6 -13.19 15.00 -20.68
N GLN A 7 -13.79 13.86 -21.02
CA GLN A 7 -14.13 12.83 -20.05
C GLN A 7 -12.81 12.22 -19.55
N PHE A 8 -12.58 12.28 -18.25
CA PHE A 8 -11.40 11.64 -17.65
C PHE A 8 -11.49 10.13 -17.86
N GLU A 9 -10.50 9.54 -18.55
CA GLU A 9 -10.41 8.10 -18.81
C GLU A 9 -9.43 7.44 -17.81
N PRO A 10 -9.92 6.93 -16.66
CA PRO A 10 -9.05 6.46 -15.59
C PRO A 10 -8.20 5.24 -16.01
N ASP A 11 -8.72 4.36 -16.86
CA ASP A 11 -7.98 3.18 -17.37
C ASP A 11 -6.76 3.57 -18.21
N ALA A 12 -6.91 4.58 -19.07
CA ALA A 12 -5.81 5.08 -19.91
C ALA A 12 -4.71 5.71 -19.05
N VAL A 13 -5.11 6.48 -18.03
CA VAL A 13 -4.19 7.13 -17.10
C VAL A 13 -3.45 6.10 -16.23
N ALA A 14 -4.14 5.09 -15.71
CA ALA A 14 -3.53 4.02 -14.93
C ALA A 14 -2.50 3.24 -15.76
N SER A 15 -2.86 2.89 -17.00
CA SER A 15 -1.96 2.20 -17.94
C SER A 15 -0.74 3.05 -18.31
N MET A 16 -0.93 4.37 -18.47
CA MET A 16 0.17 5.30 -18.71
C MET A 16 1.12 5.37 -17.52
N PHE A 17 0.61 5.56 -16.31
CA PHE A 17 1.44 5.62 -15.10
C PHE A 17 2.17 4.30 -14.86
N GLN A 18 1.54 3.15 -15.11
CA GLN A 18 2.20 1.85 -15.01
C GLN A 18 3.46 1.75 -15.88
N ARG A 19 3.42 2.34 -17.08
CA ARG A 19 4.53 2.33 -18.04
C ARG A 19 5.65 3.30 -17.69
N ILE A 20 5.31 4.45 -17.12
CA ILE A 20 6.26 5.54 -16.87
C ILE A 20 6.94 5.38 -15.51
N LEU A 21 6.21 4.90 -14.50
CA LEU A 21 6.74 4.70 -13.16
C LEU A 21 7.59 3.44 -13.15
N THR A 22 8.89 3.59 -12.88
CA THR A 22 9.83 2.47 -12.81
C THR A 22 10.45 2.30 -11.43
N ARG A 23 10.38 3.34 -10.58
CA ARG A 23 11.10 3.38 -9.28
C ARG A 23 10.31 3.98 -8.11
N SER A 24 9.18 4.62 -8.35
CA SER A 24 8.45 5.41 -7.33
C SER A 24 7.12 4.76 -6.95
N TRP A 25 7.20 3.53 -6.46
CA TRP A 25 6.05 2.76 -6.00
C TRP A 25 5.91 2.85 -4.47
N PRO A 26 4.68 2.84 -3.91
CA PRO A 26 3.39 2.88 -4.60
C PRO A 26 2.95 4.30 -5.00
N LEU A 27 2.19 4.44 -6.10
CA LEU A 27 1.45 5.66 -6.46
C LEU A 27 -0.04 5.45 -6.18
N ILE A 28 -0.70 6.45 -5.60
CA ILE A 28 -2.15 6.46 -5.42
C ILE A 28 -2.70 7.67 -6.15
N VAL A 29 -3.72 7.45 -6.97
CA VAL A 29 -4.42 8.49 -7.72
C VAL A 29 -5.90 8.40 -7.39
N THR A 30 -6.50 9.53 -7.06
CA THR A 30 -7.95 9.65 -6.81
C THR A 30 -8.53 10.72 -7.72
N TRP A 31 -9.77 10.52 -8.15
CA TRP A 31 -10.52 11.50 -8.94
C TRP A 31 -11.98 11.53 -8.50
N GLY A 32 -12.67 12.58 -8.91
CA GLY A 32 -14.08 12.73 -8.65
C GLY A 32 -14.80 13.46 -9.77
N TYR A 33 -16.08 13.14 -9.96
CA TYR A 33 -16.99 13.76 -10.90
C TYR A 33 -17.83 14.82 -10.17
N ASP A 34 -18.21 15.87 -10.91
CA ASP A 34 -19.22 16.88 -10.53
C ASP A 34 -18.94 17.77 -9.30
N SER A 35 -17.69 17.92 -8.83
CA SER A 35 -17.41 18.93 -7.82
C SER A 35 -16.04 19.58 -7.88
N ASP A 36 -16.04 20.91 -7.83
CA ASP A 36 -14.85 21.76 -7.69
C ASP A 36 -14.26 21.69 -6.26
N ARG A 37 -14.95 21.01 -5.32
CA ARG A 37 -14.57 20.92 -3.91
C ARG A 37 -14.68 19.48 -3.40
N TYR A 38 -13.59 18.95 -2.85
CA TYR A 38 -13.53 17.62 -2.24
C TYR A 38 -14.43 17.54 -0.98
N GLN A 39 -15.48 16.71 -1.02
CA GLN A 39 -16.38 16.41 0.10
C GLN A 39 -16.53 14.89 0.23
N PRO A 40 -16.21 14.29 1.39
CA PRO A 40 -16.48 12.87 1.65
C PRO A 40 -17.97 12.55 1.42
N ASP A 41 -18.28 11.42 0.78
CA ASP A 41 -19.63 10.86 0.55
C ASP A 41 -20.57 11.62 -0.41
N ALA A 42 -20.14 12.74 -0.99
CA ALA A 42 -20.93 13.50 -1.98
C ALA A 42 -20.58 13.17 -3.44
N PHE A 43 -19.68 12.20 -3.68
CA PHE A 43 -19.00 12.02 -4.96
C PHE A 43 -19.46 10.78 -5.74
N GLY A 44 -19.64 10.93 -7.05
CA GLY A 44 -19.23 9.91 -8.01
C GLY A 44 -17.73 10.05 -8.28
N GLY A 45 -16.97 8.96 -8.37
CA GLY A 45 -15.52 9.05 -8.49
C GLY A 45 -14.83 7.75 -8.13
N GLY A 46 -13.51 7.76 -8.05
CA GLY A 46 -12.76 6.54 -7.73
C GLY A 46 -11.29 6.81 -7.49
N GLY A 47 -10.55 5.73 -7.35
CA GLY A 47 -9.11 5.78 -7.25
C GLY A 47 -8.50 4.49 -7.73
N PHE A 48 -7.22 4.54 -8.03
CA PHE A 48 -6.42 3.35 -8.18
C PHE A 48 -5.07 3.54 -7.51
N ARG A 49 -4.53 2.43 -7.03
CA ARG A 49 -3.16 2.33 -6.59
C ARG A 49 -2.37 1.57 -7.65
N ILE A 50 -1.20 2.06 -7.97
CA ILE A 50 -0.23 1.30 -8.76
C ILE A 50 0.94 0.96 -7.88
N ASP A 51 1.29 -0.32 -7.87
CA ASP A 51 2.51 -0.82 -7.26
C ASP A 51 3.18 -1.84 -8.17
N ALA A 52 4.19 -2.53 -7.64
CA ALA A 52 4.96 -3.50 -8.40
C ALA A 52 4.12 -4.67 -8.94
N ASP A 53 2.96 -4.95 -8.34
CA ASP A 53 2.08 -6.06 -8.72
C ASP A 53 1.04 -5.64 -9.78
N GLY A 54 0.86 -4.33 -10.00
CA GLY A 54 -0.02 -3.78 -11.02
C GLY A 54 -0.96 -2.71 -10.51
N ILE A 55 -2.11 -2.60 -11.17
CA ILE A 55 -3.13 -1.59 -10.90
C ILE A 55 -4.21 -2.20 -10.02
N HIS A 56 -4.54 -1.53 -8.92
CA HIS A 56 -5.55 -1.94 -7.94
C HIS A 56 -6.61 -0.86 -7.82
N TRP A 57 -7.85 -1.16 -8.20
CA TRP A 57 -8.96 -0.21 -8.13
C TRP A 57 -9.49 -0.05 -6.71
N ILE A 58 -9.81 1.20 -6.35
CA ILE A 58 -10.29 1.61 -5.04
C ILE A 58 -11.72 2.11 -5.21
N GLU A 59 -12.65 1.45 -4.52
CA GLU A 59 -14.04 1.90 -4.45
C GLU A 59 -14.14 3.27 -3.80
N THR A 60 -15.12 4.07 -4.23
CA THR A 60 -15.32 5.45 -3.76
C THR A 60 -15.46 5.53 -2.24
N SER A 61 -16.14 4.56 -1.63
CA SER A 61 -16.30 4.41 -0.17
C SER A 61 -15.00 4.20 0.59
N HIS A 62 -13.94 3.76 -0.09
CA HIS A 62 -12.65 3.42 0.50
C HIS A 62 -11.53 4.42 0.13
N LEU A 63 -11.83 5.50 -0.60
CA LEU A 63 -10.83 6.49 -1.00
C LEU A 63 -10.17 7.21 0.17
N ASN A 64 -10.88 7.34 1.29
CA ASN A 64 -10.38 7.96 2.52
C ASN A 64 -9.83 6.97 3.54
N ASP A 65 -9.81 5.67 3.23
CA ASP A 65 -9.20 4.67 4.10
C ASP A 65 -7.67 4.68 3.95
N ASN A 66 -7.04 5.66 4.60
CA ASN A 66 -5.59 5.80 4.60
C ASN A 66 -4.88 4.59 5.24
N ALA A 67 -5.55 3.84 6.11
CA ALA A 67 -4.96 2.66 6.75
C ALA A 67 -4.72 1.53 5.74
N ARG A 68 -5.58 1.41 4.71
CA ARG A 68 -5.41 0.47 3.60
C ARG A 68 -4.14 0.72 2.78
N PHE A 69 -3.64 1.95 2.78
CA PHE A 69 -2.46 2.37 2.02
C PHE A 69 -1.20 2.50 2.87
N ALA A 70 -1.32 2.38 4.20
CA ALA A 70 -0.17 2.43 5.08
C ALA A 70 0.83 1.32 4.69
N PRO A 71 2.15 1.61 4.72
CA PRO A 71 3.15 0.61 4.41
C PRO A 71 3.03 -0.55 5.41
N LYS A 72 2.98 -1.76 4.86
CA LYS A 72 2.98 -3.01 5.61
C LYS A 72 4.41 -3.31 6.03
N LEU A 73 4.63 -3.46 7.33
CA LEU A 73 5.93 -3.74 7.94
C LEU A 73 5.97 -5.16 8.48
N VAL A 74 7.15 -5.75 8.43
CA VAL A 74 7.46 -7.01 9.12
C VAL A 74 8.67 -6.79 10.01
N LEU A 75 8.70 -7.48 11.15
CA LEU A 75 9.85 -7.45 12.03
C LEU A 75 10.81 -8.54 11.61
N ALA A 76 12.02 -8.15 11.19
CA ALA A 76 13.04 -9.05 10.68
C ALA A 76 14.27 -9.09 11.58
N MET A 77 14.91 -10.26 11.67
CA MET A 77 16.18 -10.44 12.37
C MET A 77 17.15 -11.14 11.43
N ARG A 78 18.43 -10.73 11.47
CA ARG A 78 19.49 -11.43 10.78
C ARG A 78 20.08 -12.50 11.70
N ASP A 79 20.07 -13.73 11.23
CA ASP A 79 20.70 -14.90 11.86
C ASP A 79 21.88 -15.35 10.99
N ASP A 80 23.03 -15.61 11.62
CA ASP A 80 24.28 -15.94 10.90
C ASP A 80 24.22 -17.31 10.19
N GLU A 81 23.37 -18.23 10.65
CA GLU A 81 23.22 -19.57 10.06
C GLU A 81 22.04 -19.66 9.09
N LYS A 82 20.92 -19.01 9.41
CA LYS A 82 19.63 -19.14 8.71
C LYS A 82 19.30 -17.97 7.79
N GLY A 83 20.05 -16.87 7.86
CA GLY A 83 19.78 -15.67 7.08
C GLY A 83 18.69 -14.78 7.69
N LEU A 84 17.82 -14.21 6.86
CA LEU A 84 16.75 -13.34 7.36
C LEU A 84 15.59 -14.17 7.93
N LEU A 85 15.24 -13.92 9.19
CA LEU A 85 14.08 -14.49 9.87
C LEU A 85 13.03 -13.41 10.12
N PHE A 86 11.75 -13.76 10.13
CA PHE A 86 10.63 -12.84 10.28
C PHE A 86 9.73 -13.25 11.44
N TRP A 87 9.29 -12.27 12.22
CA TRP A 87 8.50 -12.50 13.43
C TRP A 87 7.04 -12.86 13.14
N ASN A 88 6.50 -13.80 13.91
CA ASN A 88 5.09 -14.12 14.05
C ASN A 88 4.73 -14.29 15.54
N LYS A 89 3.52 -13.91 15.96
CA LYS A 89 3.04 -14.01 17.36
C LYS A 89 2.85 -15.44 17.87
N ALA A 90 2.57 -16.40 16.99
CA ALA A 90 2.36 -17.81 17.32
C ALA A 90 3.68 -18.55 17.52
N ASP A 91 4.61 -18.44 16.57
CA ASP A 91 5.80 -19.29 16.50
C ASP A 91 7.14 -18.55 16.68
N GLY A 92 7.14 -17.21 16.75
CA GLY A 92 8.35 -16.39 16.87
C GLY A 92 9.02 -16.13 15.52
N PHE A 93 10.37 -16.10 15.48
CA PHE A 93 11.14 -15.82 14.26
C PHE A 93 11.22 -17.06 13.34
N GLY A 94 10.70 -16.92 12.11
CA GLY A 94 10.61 -17.98 11.12
C GLY A 94 10.69 -17.46 9.67
N SER A 95 10.02 -18.14 8.74
CA SER A 95 10.00 -17.75 7.33
C SER A 95 9.09 -16.54 7.10
N LEU A 96 9.28 -15.84 5.97
CA LEU A 96 8.43 -14.71 5.60
C LEU A 96 6.96 -15.10 5.38
N GLU A 97 6.70 -16.35 4.95
CA GLU A 97 5.35 -16.85 4.65
C GLU A 97 4.46 -16.92 5.87
N THR A 98 5.06 -17.15 7.03
CA THR A 98 4.36 -17.19 8.32
C THR A 98 4.44 -15.86 9.06
N ALA A 99 5.09 -14.83 8.51
CA ALA A 99 5.33 -13.59 9.24
C ALA A 99 4.05 -12.80 9.52
N ASP A 100 3.96 -12.21 10.70
CA ASP A 100 2.91 -11.23 10.99
C ASP A 100 3.23 -9.91 10.31
N VAL A 101 2.19 -9.28 9.78
CA VAL A 101 2.29 -7.99 9.09
C VAL A 101 1.67 -6.90 9.94
N PHE A 102 2.43 -5.84 10.14
CA PHE A 102 2.11 -4.72 11.02
C PHE A 102 1.91 -3.43 10.21
N THR A 103 1.10 -2.54 10.74
CA THR A 103 1.05 -1.15 10.29
C THR A 103 2.14 -0.31 10.96
N GLU A 104 2.47 0.87 10.43
CA GLU A 104 3.42 1.77 11.08
C GLU A 104 3.03 2.13 12.52
N GLN A 105 1.73 2.27 12.78
CA GLN A 105 1.25 2.59 14.12
C GLN A 105 1.53 1.45 15.09
N GLN A 106 1.23 0.21 14.69
CA GLN A 106 1.52 -0.98 15.50
C GLN A 106 3.03 -1.17 15.72
N ALA A 107 3.86 -0.86 14.73
CA ALA A 107 5.31 -0.94 14.84
C ALA A 107 5.89 0.08 15.84
N ARG A 108 5.30 1.28 15.93
CA ARG A 108 5.70 2.29 16.94
C ARG A 108 5.34 1.88 18.36
N ASP A 109 4.23 1.17 18.53
CA ASP A 109 3.75 0.72 19.83
C ASP A 109 4.51 -0.52 20.35
N LEU A 110 5.30 -1.18 19.49
CA LEU A 110 6.08 -2.37 19.82
C LEU A 110 7.57 -2.00 19.92
N PRO A 111 8.09 -1.71 21.13
CA PRO A 111 9.50 -1.42 21.31
C PRO A 111 10.34 -2.66 21.00
N ILE A 112 11.25 -2.52 20.05
CA ILE A 112 12.26 -3.53 19.70
C ILE A 112 13.58 -3.16 20.37
N ALA A 113 14.25 -4.14 20.96
CA ALA A 113 15.56 -3.93 21.55
C ALA A 113 16.58 -3.60 20.44
N LEU A 114 17.41 -2.59 20.68
CA LEU A 114 18.37 -1.99 19.72
C LEU A 114 19.38 -2.98 19.12
N ASP A 115 19.48 -4.19 19.67
CA ASP A 115 20.49 -5.20 19.39
C ASP A 115 19.94 -6.48 18.74
N GLN A 116 18.63 -6.65 18.49
CA GLN A 116 18.08 -7.94 18.04
C GLN A 116 17.22 -7.93 16.75
N PRO A 117 16.22 -7.06 16.52
CA PRO A 117 15.48 -7.06 15.25
C PRO A 117 15.16 -5.68 14.65
N GLU A 118 14.92 -5.63 13.34
CA GLU A 118 14.68 -4.40 12.56
C GLU A 118 13.29 -4.42 11.90
N TRP A 119 12.59 -3.29 11.93
CA TRP A 119 11.38 -3.11 11.11
C TRP A 119 11.76 -2.93 9.65
N THR A 120 11.29 -3.83 8.79
CA THR A 120 11.51 -3.75 7.34
C THR A 120 10.19 -3.71 6.59
N ALA A 121 10.19 -3.07 5.43
CA ALA A 121 9.03 -3.12 4.54
C ALA A 121 8.82 -4.56 4.06
N LEU A 122 7.56 -5.00 3.98
CA LEU A 122 7.22 -6.34 3.51
C LEU A 122 7.95 -6.65 2.19
N PRO A 123 8.86 -7.65 2.16
CA PRO A 123 9.59 -7.99 0.95
C PRO A 123 8.64 -8.42 -0.16
N ARG A 124 8.93 -7.98 -1.40
CA ARG A 124 8.08 -8.25 -2.57
C ARG A 124 8.00 -9.76 -2.84
N GLY A 125 6.81 -10.25 -3.18
CA GLY A 125 6.59 -11.63 -3.64
C GLY A 125 5.68 -12.49 -2.75
N LEU A 126 5.24 -11.98 -1.60
CA LEU A 126 4.33 -12.68 -0.71
C LEU A 126 3.01 -11.93 -0.56
N ARG A 127 1.96 -12.55 -1.11
CA ARG A 127 0.57 -12.11 -1.02
C ARG A 127 0.04 -12.41 0.39
N ASN A 128 -0.38 -11.36 1.10
CA ASN A 128 -1.41 -11.47 2.14
C ASN A 128 -2.73 -10.98 1.55
#